data_AF-A4Z289-F1
#
_entry.id   AF-A4Z289-F1
#
_cell.length_a   1.000
_cell.length_b   1.000
_cell.length_c   1.000
_cell.angle_alpha   90.00
_cell.angle_beta   90.00
_cell.angle_gamma   90.00
#
_symmetry.space_group_name_H-M   'P 1'
#
loop_
_entity.id
_entity.type
_entity.pdbx_description
1 polymer ?
#
loop_
_entity_poly.entity_id
_entity_poly.type
_entity_poly.pdbx_seq_one_letter_code
_entity_poly.pdbx_strand_id
1 'polypeptide(L)'
;MMRVALALVLLVALVYSGEWAYRSFIRPIDPLSPEIVALADHFDRNGIKVSPSAVRHGFRYSEVQAVAAFKVADLPIPFVVVVCADRQSAAARFAGLKGDGAKSAGQNGRMVLDLGLWADENQERAVRILSLFQAFDH
;
A
#
# COMPACT_ATOMS: atom_id res chain seq x y z
N MET A 1 25.22 38.95 -5.19
CA MET A 1 24.40 37.93 -5.88
C MET A 1 24.78 36.49 -5.51
N MET A 2 26.04 36.06 -5.65
CA MET A 2 26.44 34.66 -5.38
C MET A 2 26.17 34.17 -3.93
N ARG A 3 26.37 35.02 -2.92
CA ARG A 3 26.07 34.68 -1.51
C ARG A 3 24.58 34.46 -1.23
N VAL A 4 23.71 35.23 -1.89
CA VAL A 4 22.25 35.12 -1.74
C VAL A 4 21.76 33.85 -2.43
N ALA A 5 22.27 33.54 -3.62
CA ALA A 5 21.95 32.29 -4.31
C ALA A 5 22.39 31.06 -3.49
N LEU A 6 23.60 31.07 -2.92
CA LEU A 6 24.07 30.00 -2.04
C LEU A 6 23.19 29.82 -0.81
N ALA A 7 22.78 30.93 -0.17
CA ALA A 7 21.89 30.89 0.99
C ALA A 7 20.51 30.31 0.63
N LEU A 8 19.96 30.67 -0.52
CA LEU A 8 18.69 30.11 -1.01
C LEU A 8 18.80 28.61 -1.30
N VAL A 9 19.89 28.17 -1.93
CA VAL A 9 20.13 26.73 -2.18
C VAL A 9 20.22 25.96 -0.86
N LEU A 10 20.95 26.48 0.13
CA LEU A 10 21.05 25.85 1.45
C LEU A 10 19.70 25.82 2.17
N LEU A 11 18.90 26.88 2.07
CA LEU A 11 17.54 26.91 2.63
C LEU A 11 16.66 25.83 2.00
N VAL A 12 16.66 25.71 0.67
CA VAL A 12 15.90 24.68 -0.05
C VAL A 12 16.36 23.28 0.35
N ALA A 13 17.68 23.05 0.42
CA ALA A 13 18.24 21.78 0.85
C ALA A 13 17.80 21.43 2.28
N LEU A 14 17.84 22.40 3.20
CA LEU A 14 17.43 22.20 4.58
C LEU A 14 15.94 21.85 4.70
N VAL A 15 15.07 22.58 3.99
CA VAL A 15 13.62 22.32 3.96
C VAL A 15 13.36 20.93 3.39
N TYR A 16 13.99 20.58 2.28
CA TYR A 16 13.83 19.27 1.63
C TYR A 16 14.30 18.12 2.53
N SER A 17 15.47 18.24 3.15
CA SER A 17 15.99 17.23 4.08
C SER A 17 15.13 17.11 5.33
N GLY A 18 14.63 18.23 5.87
CA GLY A 18 13.71 18.24 7.01
C GLY A 18 12.39 17.54 6.70
N GLU A 19 11.79 17.84 5.55
CA GLU A 19 10.57 17.19 5.06
C GLU A 19 10.76 15.70 4.82
N TRP A 20 11.88 15.31 4.22
CA TRP A 20 12.25 13.91 3.99
C TRP A 20 12.45 13.14 5.30
N ALA A 21 13.18 13.72 6.26
CA ALA A 21 13.44 13.11 7.56
C ALA A 21 12.15 12.99 8.39
N TYR A 22 11.31 14.03 8.39
CA TYR A 22 10.01 13.99 9.04
C TYR A 22 9.14 12.86 8.48
N ARG A 23 9.06 12.73 7.16
CA ARG A 23 8.27 11.68 6.50
C ARG A 23 8.80 10.29 6.80
N SER A 24 10.12 10.11 6.76
CA SER A 24 10.74 8.79 6.88
C SER A 24 10.77 8.28 8.31
N PHE A 25 10.96 9.16 9.29
CA PHE A 25 11.22 8.74 10.68
C PHE A 25 10.18 9.25 11.67
N ILE A 26 9.73 10.51 11.57
CA ILE A 26 8.96 11.16 12.64
C ILE A 26 7.44 10.98 12.48
N ARG A 27 6.92 11.03 11.25
CA ARG A 27 5.48 10.99 10.97
C ARG A 27 4.83 9.72 11.56
N PRO A 28 3.75 9.84 12.35
CA PRO A 28 2.99 8.69 12.84
C PRO A 28 2.47 7.83 11.68
N ILE A 29 2.38 6.53 11.91
CA ILE A 29 1.74 5.61 10.95
C ILE A 29 0.23 5.81 11.10
N ASP A 30 -0.47 6.03 9.98
CA ASP A 30 -1.93 6.15 9.97
C ASP A 30 -2.55 4.84 10.49
N PRO A 31 -3.61 4.90 11.32
CA PRO A 31 -4.30 3.70 11.79
C PRO A 31 -4.93 2.94 10.62
N LEU A 32 -5.20 1.66 10.83
CA LEU A 32 -5.91 0.83 9.85
C LEU A 32 -7.30 1.41 9.57
N SER A 33 -7.66 1.56 8.29
CA SER A 33 -9.01 1.99 7.93
C SER A 33 -10.04 0.90 8.27
N PRO A 34 -11.32 1.26 8.49
CA PRO A 34 -12.38 0.28 8.73
C PRO A 34 -12.48 -0.79 7.64
N GLU A 35 -12.17 -0.43 6.39
CA GLU A 35 -12.22 -1.37 5.25
C GLU A 35 -11.11 -2.42 5.31
N ILE A 36 -9.92 -2.03 5.79
CA ILE A 36 -8.82 -2.98 5.98
C ILE A 36 -9.17 -3.98 7.09
N VAL A 37 -9.79 -3.51 8.16
CA VAL A 37 -10.26 -4.39 9.24
C VAL A 37 -11.34 -5.34 8.72
N ALA A 38 -12.33 -4.82 8.01
CA ALA A 38 -13.39 -5.63 7.40
C ALA A 38 -12.85 -6.63 6.36
N LEU A 39 -11.83 -6.26 5.58
CA LEU A 39 -11.16 -7.15 4.64
C LEU A 39 -10.38 -8.26 5.36
N ALA A 40 -9.73 -7.94 6.49
CA ALA A 40 -9.06 -8.95 7.31
C ALA A 40 -10.06 -9.97 7.88
N ASP A 41 -11.20 -9.49 8.40
CA ASP A 41 -12.29 -10.35 8.85
C ASP A 41 -12.84 -11.20 7.70
N HIS A 42 -12.97 -10.64 6.50
CA HIS A 42 -13.42 -11.37 5.31
C HIS A 42 -12.45 -12.50 4.96
N PHE A 43 -11.14 -12.26 4.99
CA PHE A 43 -10.15 -13.32 4.76
C PHE A 43 -10.23 -14.42 5.82
N ASP A 44 -10.35 -14.06 7.10
CA ASP A 44 -10.41 -15.03 8.20
C ASP A 44 -11.66 -15.92 8.10
N ARG A 45 -12.83 -15.32 7.83
CA ARG A 45 -14.09 -16.06 7.58
C ARG A 45 -14.01 -17.02 6.40
N ASN A 46 -13.15 -16.72 5.42
CA ASN A 46 -12.93 -17.56 4.24
C ASN A 46 -11.70 -18.47 4.37
N GLY A 47 -11.17 -18.64 5.59
CA GLY A 47 -10.12 -19.59 5.91
C GLY A 47 -8.71 -19.16 5.50
N ILE A 48 -8.46 -17.86 5.40
CA ILE A 48 -7.11 -17.28 5.27
C ILE A 48 -6.83 -16.44 6.51
N LYS A 49 -6.04 -16.98 7.43
CA LYS A 49 -5.65 -16.26 8.64
C LYS A 49 -4.62 -15.18 8.29
N VAL A 50 -5.04 -13.94 8.43
CA VAL A 50 -4.22 -12.76 8.19
C VAL A 50 -4.05 -11.92 9.44
N SER A 51 -2.94 -11.20 9.53
CA SER A 51 -2.74 -10.17 10.54
C SER A 51 -2.39 -8.86 9.83
N PRO A 52 -3.33 -7.91 9.72
CA PRO A 52 -3.06 -6.63 9.10
C PRO A 52 -2.20 -5.76 10.02
N SER A 53 -1.22 -5.06 9.45
CA SER A 53 -0.46 -4.02 10.13
C SER A 53 -0.39 -2.78 9.25
N ALA A 54 -0.48 -1.60 9.89
CA ALA A 54 -0.43 -0.36 9.16
C ALA A 54 1.00 -0.11 8.67
N VAL A 55 1.13 0.25 7.40
CA VAL A 55 2.43 0.53 6.77
C VAL A 55 2.51 2.02 6.48
N ARG A 56 3.65 2.61 6.84
CA ARG A 56 3.92 4.00 6.49
C ARG A 56 3.98 4.15 4.97
N HIS A 57 3.15 5.03 4.42
CA HIS A 57 3.16 5.35 3.00
C HIS A 57 3.64 6.79 2.73
N GLY A 58 3.97 7.07 1.47
CA GLY A 58 4.40 8.40 1.04
C GLY A 58 3.33 9.48 1.20
N PHE A 59 3.74 10.74 1.07
CA PHE A 59 2.90 11.93 1.23
C PHE A 59 2.07 12.20 -0.03
N ARG A 60 1.17 11.27 -0.36
CA ARG A 60 0.17 11.44 -1.43
C ARG A 60 -1.21 11.08 -0.90
N TYR A 61 -1.67 11.75 0.17
CA TYR A 61 -3.01 11.53 0.74
C TYR A 61 -4.14 11.72 -0.28
N SER A 62 -3.92 12.56 -1.30
CA SER A 62 -4.84 12.72 -2.43
C SER A 62 -5.00 11.45 -3.27
N GLU A 63 -4.03 10.54 -3.23
CA GLU A 63 -4.00 9.31 -4.04
C GLU A 63 -4.12 8.04 -3.17
N VAL A 64 -3.59 8.07 -1.95
CA VAL A 64 -3.50 6.94 -1.01
C VAL A 64 -3.93 7.38 0.38
N GLN A 65 -5.03 6.80 0.88
CA GLN A 65 -5.57 7.06 2.20
C GLN A 65 -4.98 6.15 3.28
N ALA A 66 -4.72 4.88 2.95
CA ALA A 66 -4.15 3.92 3.88
C ALA A 66 -3.37 2.83 3.13
N VAL A 67 -2.36 2.27 3.79
CA VAL A 67 -1.64 1.08 3.32
C VAL A 67 -1.53 0.09 4.47
N ALA A 68 -1.89 -1.16 4.20
CA ALA A 68 -1.79 -2.23 5.16
C ALA A 68 -1.03 -3.42 4.59
N ALA A 69 -0.12 -3.98 5.39
CA ALA A 69 0.52 -5.26 5.12
C ALA A 69 -0.27 -6.37 5.80
N PHE A 70 -0.64 -7.40 5.05
CA PHE A 70 -1.34 -8.58 5.53
C PHE A 70 -0.33 -9.71 5.67
N LYS A 71 0.07 -10.01 6.91
CA LYS A 71 0.91 -11.16 7.20
C LYS A 71 0.07 -12.42 7.23
N VAL A 72 0.45 -13.41 6.43
CA VAL A 72 -0.08 -14.78 6.51
C VAL A 72 0.95 -15.63 7.25
N ALA A 73 0.51 -16.46 8.21
CA ALA A 73 1.41 -17.12 9.17
C ALA A 73 2.50 -17.99 8.51
N ASP A 74 2.21 -18.58 7.36
CA ASP A 74 3.05 -19.52 6.63
C ASP A 74 3.66 -18.93 5.34
N LEU A 75 3.59 -17.59 5.16
CA LEU A 75 4.25 -16.90 4.07
C LEU A 75 5.42 -16.03 4.56
N PRO A 76 6.55 -16.01 3.83
CA PRO A 76 7.73 -15.26 4.23
C PRO A 76 7.54 -13.75 4.10
N ILE A 77 6.66 -13.30 3.20
CA ILE A 77 6.46 -11.88 2.86
C ILE A 77 4.96 -11.57 2.94
N PRO A 78 4.55 -10.47 3.61
CA PRO A 78 3.16 -10.03 3.61
C PRO A 78 2.76 -9.50 2.23
N PHE A 79 1.49 -9.66 1.86
CA PHE A 79 0.93 -8.90 0.74
C PHE A 79 0.45 -7.53 1.22
N VAL A 80 0.32 -6.59 0.30
CA VAL A 80 -0.04 -5.20 0.61
C VAL A 80 -1.40 -4.86 0.02
N VAL A 81 -2.21 -4.16 0.80
CA VAL A 81 -3.45 -3.55 0.30
C VAL A 81 -3.35 -2.04 0.49
N VAL A 82 -3.62 -1.32 -0.59
CA VAL A 82 -3.62 0.14 -0.65
C VAL A 82 -5.07 0.60 -0.81
N VAL A 83 -5.55 1.44 0.11
CA VAL A 83 -6.83 2.13 -0.01
C VAL A 83 -6.59 3.48 -0.66
N CYS A 84 -7.08 3.67 -1.87
CA CYS A 84 -6.99 4.95 -2.60
C CYS A 84 -8.13 5.90 -2.23
N ALA A 85 -7.98 7.17 -2.57
CA ALA A 85 -9.01 8.18 -2.36
C ALA A 85 -10.31 7.84 -3.12
N ASP A 86 -10.17 7.35 -4.35
CA ASP A 86 -11.26 6.99 -5.24
C ASP A 86 -10.87 5.83 -6.19
N ARG A 87 -11.86 5.35 -6.95
CA ARG A 87 -11.71 4.26 -7.91
C ARG A 87 -10.76 4.61 -9.07
N GLN A 88 -10.67 5.88 -9.45
CA GLN A 88 -9.81 6.32 -10.55
C GLN A 88 -8.33 6.26 -10.14
N SER A 89 -8.02 6.73 -8.94
CA SER A 89 -6.71 6.63 -8.29
C SER A 89 -6.31 5.17 -8.09
N ALA A 90 -7.24 4.32 -7.67
CA ALA A 90 -7.02 2.87 -7.58
C ALA A 90 -6.69 2.26 -8.94
N ALA A 91 -7.41 2.64 -10.00
CA ALA A 91 -7.16 2.15 -11.35
C ALA A 91 -5.79 2.59 -11.89
N ALA A 92 -5.40 3.85 -11.67
CA ALA A 92 -4.09 4.36 -12.04
C ALA A 92 -2.97 3.60 -11.31
N ARG A 93 -3.15 3.35 -10.01
CA ARG A 93 -2.18 2.60 -9.22
C ARG A 93 -2.09 1.13 -9.64
N PHE A 94 -3.23 0.48 -9.88
CA PHE A 94 -3.28 -0.88 -10.40
C PHE A 94 -2.62 -1.01 -11.79
N ALA A 95 -2.84 -0.03 -12.67
CA ALA A 95 -2.19 0.02 -13.98
C ALA A 95 -0.66 0.10 -13.86
N GLY A 96 -0.14 0.85 -12.87
CA GLY A 96 1.29 0.90 -12.58
C GLY A 96 1.90 -0.45 -12.17
N LEU A 97 1.13 -1.29 -11.48
CA LEU A 97 1.57 -2.63 -11.06
C LEU A 97 1.53 -3.68 -12.19
N LYS A 98 0.71 -3.47 -13.22
CA LYS A 98 0.65 -4.38 -14.37
C LYS A 98 1.97 -4.49 -15.15
N GLY A 99 2.84 -3.49 -15.06
CA GLY A 99 4.16 -3.48 -15.70
C GLY A 99 5.13 -4.51 -15.13
N ASP A 100 5.00 -4.82 -13.82
CA ASP A 100 5.92 -5.70 -13.08
C ASP A 100 5.35 -7.10 -12.79
N GLY A 101 4.05 -7.31 -13.01
CA GLY A 101 3.42 -8.62 -12.80
C GLY A 101 1.90 -8.53 -12.64
N ALA A 102 1.15 -8.47 -13.74
CA ALA A 102 -0.33 -8.41 -13.68
C ALA A 102 -0.99 -9.61 -12.95
N LYS A 103 -0.26 -10.70 -12.68
CA LYS A 103 -0.74 -11.89 -11.97
C LYS A 103 -0.66 -11.77 -10.45
N SER A 104 0.11 -10.83 -9.92
CA SER A 104 0.32 -10.65 -8.48
C SER A 104 -0.53 -9.51 -7.90
N ALA A 105 -1.33 -8.81 -8.70
CA ALA A 105 -2.10 -7.66 -8.23
C ALA A 105 -3.60 -7.78 -8.57
N GLY A 106 -4.43 -7.12 -7.76
CA GLY A 106 -5.87 -7.03 -7.97
C GLY A 106 -6.41 -5.65 -7.62
N GLN A 107 -7.53 -5.25 -8.22
CA GLN A 107 -8.28 -4.06 -7.86
C GLN A 107 -9.70 -4.44 -7.44
N ASN A 108 -10.18 -3.88 -6.33
CA ASN A 108 -11.58 -3.95 -5.91
C ASN A 108 -12.02 -2.57 -5.40
N GLY A 109 -12.92 -1.92 -6.14
CA GLY A 109 -13.37 -0.56 -5.84
C GLY A 109 -12.20 0.43 -5.77
N ARG A 110 -12.01 1.03 -4.58
CA ARG A 110 -10.90 1.93 -4.26
C ARG A 110 -9.67 1.24 -3.68
N MET A 111 -9.72 -0.07 -3.48
CA MET A 111 -8.61 -0.86 -2.95
C MET A 111 -7.80 -1.50 -4.07
N VAL A 112 -6.49 -1.57 -3.86
CA VAL A 112 -5.54 -2.26 -4.73
C VAL A 112 -4.71 -3.22 -3.88
N LEU A 113 -4.73 -4.50 -4.23
CA LEU A 113 -3.95 -5.54 -3.60
C LEU A 113 -2.71 -5.84 -4.46
N ASP A 114 -1.57 -5.99 -3.80
CA ASP A 114 -0.29 -6.39 -4.38
C ASP A 114 0.30 -7.54 -3.55
N LEU A 115 0.37 -8.73 -4.16
CA LEU A 115 0.95 -9.93 -3.57
C LEU A 115 2.48 -9.91 -3.58
N GLY A 116 3.11 -9.00 -4.33
CA GLY A 116 4.56 -8.95 -4.47
C GLY A 116 5.15 -10.19 -5.15
N LEU A 117 6.41 -10.49 -4.83
CA LEU A 117 7.25 -11.42 -5.59
C LEU A 117 6.95 -12.91 -5.33
N TRP A 118 6.25 -13.27 -4.25
CA TRP A 118 5.97 -14.69 -3.93
C TRP A 118 4.78 -15.27 -4.69
N ALA A 119 4.00 -14.43 -5.39
CA ALA A 119 2.82 -14.86 -6.12
C ALA A 119 3.13 -15.92 -7.19
N ASP A 120 4.33 -15.85 -7.79
CA ASP A 120 4.79 -16.80 -8.80
C ASP A 120 5.23 -18.14 -8.18
N GLU A 121 5.69 -18.13 -6.92
CA GLU A 121 6.13 -19.32 -6.19
C GLU A 121 4.95 -20.12 -5.60
N ASN A 122 3.82 -19.47 -5.32
CA ASN A 122 2.62 -20.09 -4.75
C ASN A 122 1.33 -19.61 -5.45
N GLN A 123 1.20 -19.96 -6.73
CA GLN A 123 0.12 -19.48 -7.61
C GLN A 123 -1.28 -19.85 -7.13
N GLU A 124 -1.50 -21.05 -6.59
CA GLU A 124 -2.82 -21.47 -6.10
C GLU A 124 -3.31 -20.55 -4.98
N ARG A 125 -2.41 -20.23 -4.03
CA ARG A 125 -2.73 -19.33 -2.93
C ARG A 125 -2.88 -17.88 -3.38
N ALA A 126 -2.04 -17.45 -4.33
CA ALA A 126 -2.16 -16.13 -4.95
C ALA A 126 -3.54 -15.94 -5.60
N VAL A 127 -3.98 -16.92 -6.40
CA VAL A 127 -5.30 -16.93 -7.03
C VAL A 127 -6.41 -16.91 -5.99
N ARG A 128 -6.29 -17.69 -4.91
CA ARG A 128 -7.29 -17.72 -3.82
C ARG A 128 -7.38 -16.38 -3.07
N ILE A 129 -6.26 -15.73 -2.79
CA ILE A 129 -6.26 -14.41 -2.13
C ILE A 129 -6.87 -13.36 -3.06
N LEU A 130 -6.51 -13.38 -4.34
CA LEU A 130 -7.08 -12.46 -5.33
C LEU A 130 -8.57 -12.67 -5.53
N SER A 131 -9.06 -13.91 -5.57
CA SER A 131 -10.48 -14.19 -5.74
C SER A 131 -11.29 -13.73 -4.52
N LEU A 132 -10.82 -13.99 -3.30
CA LEU A 132 -11.46 -13.49 -2.08
C LEU A 132 -11.42 -11.96 -2.01
N PHE A 133 -10.28 -11.36 -2.36
CA PHE A 133 -10.17 -9.91 -2.44
C PHE A 133 -11.17 -9.30 -3.43
N GLN A 134 -11.38 -9.92 -4.59
CA GLN A 134 -12.35 -9.46 -5.59
C GLN A 134 -13.81 -9.70 -5.17
N ALA A 135 -14.07 -10.71 -4.34
CA ALA A 135 -15.39 -11.02 -3.81
C ALA A 135 -15.77 -10.20 -2.56
N PHE A 136 -14.87 -9.35 -2.08
CA PHE A 136 -15.12 -8.50 -0.91
C PHE A 136 -16.04 -7.32 -1.26
N ASP A 137 -17.30 -7.42 -0.86
CA ASP A 137 -18.25 -6.31 -0.96
C ASP A 137 -18.08 -5.33 0.21
N HIS A 138 -17.83 -4.07 -0.11
CA HIS A 138 -17.65 -2.95 0.83
C HIS A 138 -18.44 -1.72 0.40
#